data_AF-A0A3D1DPL5-F1
#
_entry.id   AF-A0A3D1DPL5-F1
#
_cell.length_a   1.000
_cell.length_b   1.000
_cell.length_c   1.000
_cell.angle_alpha   90.00
_cell.angle_beta   90.00
_cell.angle_gamma   90.00
#
_symmetry.space_group_name_H-M   'P 1'
#
loop_
_entity.id
_entity.type
_entity.pdbx_description
1 polymer ?
#
loop_
_entity_poly.entity_id
_entity_poly.type
_entity_poly.pdbx_seq_one_letter_code
_entity_poly.pdbx_strand_id
1 'polypeptide(L)'
;EEAGYEEQVYFHHMHAAGDGKTRVLLKNGHATTGVSLLYDARKLPCFSQWKNTTAVVDGFVTGIEPGTNFPNPRTYEGGQGRVLKLAGGGRETLGLGVEWHRDAAGVKAAEVAVMKLQAGREPKIFKTPQKGWCADA
;
A
#
# COMPACT_ATOMS: atom_id res chain seq x y z
N GLU A 1 -6.60 13.03 -15.64
CA GLU A 1 -7.86 12.31 -15.90
C GLU A 1 -7.69 11.54 -17.19
N GLU A 2 -8.15 10.30 -17.22
CA GLU A 2 -8.21 9.49 -18.43
C GLU A 2 -9.66 9.04 -18.60
N ALA A 3 -10.33 9.59 -19.61
CA ALA A 3 -11.74 9.32 -19.86
C ALA A 3 -11.92 7.84 -20.22
N GLY A 4 -12.76 7.12 -19.45
CA GLY A 4 -12.96 5.68 -19.62
C GLY A 4 -11.90 4.81 -18.93
N TYR A 5 -11.07 5.38 -18.04
CA TYR A 5 -10.15 4.60 -17.22
C TYR A 5 -10.92 3.66 -16.28
N GLU A 6 -10.80 2.36 -16.52
CA GLU A 6 -11.21 1.34 -15.57
C GLU A 6 -10.24 1.31 -14.41
N GLU A 7 -10.77 1.25 -13.19
CA GLU A 7 -9.96 1.21 -11.98
C GLU A 7 -8.92 0.08 -12.02
N GLN A 8 -7.75 0.35 -11.44
CA GLN A 8 -6.67 -0.64 -11.38
C GLN A 8 -6.17 -0.79 -9.97
N VAL A 9 -6.00 -2.04 -9.54
CA VAL A 9 -5.40 -2.37 -8.25
C VAL A 9 -4.08 -3.07 -8.48
N TYR A 10 -3.02 -2.56 -7.84
CA TYR A 10 -1.69 -3.12 -7.85
C TYR A 10 -1.42 -3.73 -6.48
N PHE A 11 -0.96 -4.98 -6.45
CA PHE A 11 -0.55 -5.65 -5.23
C PHE A 11 0.96 -5.58 -5.06
N HIS A 12 1.40 -5.23 -3.87
CA HIS A 12 2.81 -5.05 -3.55
C HIS A 12 3.20 -5.88 -2.34
N HIS A 13 4.44 -6.35 -2.36
CA HIS A 13 5.15 -6.76 -1.16
C HIS A 13 6.18 -5.68 -0.83
N MET A 14 6.00 -5.05 0.32
CA MET A 14 6.71 -3.84 0.69
C MET A 14 8.05 -4.16 1.36
N HIS A 15 9.07 -3.39 1.02
CA HIS A 15 10.30 -3.37 1.81
C HIS A 15 10.05 -2.75 3.18
N ALA A 16 10.65 -3.33 4.21
CA ALA A 16 10.58 -2.84 5.57
C ALA A 16 11.98 -2.74 6.18
N ALA A 17 12.12 -1.87 7.18
CA ALA A 17 13.29 -1.81 8.03
C ALA A 17 13.41 -3.08 8.89
N GLY A 18 14.56 -3.28 9.56
CA GLY A 18 14.80 -4.45 10.40
C GLY A 18 13.82 -4.62 11.56
N ASP A 19 13.16 -3.54 12.00
CA ASP A 19 12.10 -3.57 13.02
C ASP A 19 10.70 -3.83 12.46
N GLY A 20 10.58 -4.13 11.16
CA GLY A 20 9.33 -4.40 10.44
C GLY A 20 8.59 -3.15 9.96
N LYS A 21 9.04 -1.94 10.32
CA LYS A 21 8.37 -0.71 9.89
C LYS A 21 8.64 -0.42 8.42
N THR A 22 7.61 0.06 7.75
CA THR A 22 7.72 0.57 6.38
C THR A 22 7.03 1.93 6.26
N ARG A 23 7.33 2.64 5.17
CA ARG A 23 6.77 3.94 4.84
C ARG A 23 6.39 3.96 3.36
N VAL A 24 5.19 4.50 3.09
CA VAL A 24 4.73 4.84 1.74
C VAL A 24 4.55 6.34 1.66
N LEU A 25 4.93 6.96 0.55
CA LEU A 25 4.75 8.38 0.29
C LEU A 25 3.91 8.57 -0.97
N LEU A 26 2.80 9.30 -0.86
CA LEU A 26 2.10 9.91 -1.98
C LEU A 26 2.43 11.41 -1.97
N LYS A 27 2.92 11.93 -3.09
CA LYS A 27 3.26 13.35 -3.25
C LYS A 27 2.63 13.90 -4.52
N ASN A 28 2.39 15.22 -4.54
CA ASN A 28 2.00 15.89 -5.77
C ASN A 28 3.14 15.90 -6.81
N GLY A 29 2.81 16.19 -8.07
CA GLY A 29 3.79 16.19 -9.17
C GLY A 29 4.94 17.21 -8.99
N HIS A 30 4.71 18.28 -8.23
CA HIS A 30 5.72 19.30 -7.92
C HIS A 30 6.58 18.98 -6.69
N ALA A 31 6.31 17.87 -6.00
CA ALA A 31 6.98 17.48 -4.75
C ALA A 31 6.95 18.57 -3.65
N THR A 32 5.89 19.35 -3.58
CA THR A 32 5.71 20.42 -2.57
C THR A 32 4.73 20.04 -1.46
N THR A 33 3.87 19.06 -1.69
CA THR A 33 2.96 18.52 -0.67
C THR A 33 2.81 17.01 -0.84
N GLY A 34 2.46 16.33 0.25
CA GLY A 34 2.22 14.89 0.22
C GLY A 34 1.73 14.34 1.56
N VAL A 35 1.48 13.04 1.57
CA VAL A 35 1.11 12.28 2.76
C VAL A 35 1.95 11.01 2.83
N SER A 36 2.43 10.67 4.01
CA SER A 36 3.04 9.38 4.26
C SER A 36 2.17 8.49 5.14
N LEU A 37 2.13 7.21 4.80
CA LEU A 37 1.64 6.16 5.68
C LEU A 37 2.82 5.40 6.27
N LEU A 38 2.73 5.09 7.56
CA LEU A 38 3.71 4.31 8.31
C LEU A 38 3.02 3.15 9.01
N TYR A 39 3.54 1.95 8.86
CA TYR A 39 2.96 0.76 9.49
C TYR A 39 4.02 -0.34 9.66
N ASP A 40 3.65 -1.38 10.42
CA ASP A 40 4.46 -2.60 10.57
C ASP A 40 4.05 -3.62 9.50
N ALA A 41 4.91 -3.85 8.51
CA ALA A 41 4.67 -4.78 7.41
C ALA A 41 4.61 -6.24 7.86
N ARG A 42 5.05 -6.57 9.08
CA ARG A 42 4.86 -7.93 9.64
C ARG A 42 3.42 -8.16 10.09
N LYS A 43 2.75 -7.08 10.52
CA LYS A 43 1.34 -7.11 10.94
C LYS A 43 0.38 -6.87 9.79
N LEU A 44 0.78 -6.05 8.82
CA LEU A 44 0.04 -5.76 7.59
C LEU A 44 0.91 -6.17 6.37
N PRO A 45 1.05 -7.48 6.09
CA PRO A 45 1.96 -7.98 5.06
C PRO A 45 1.50 -7.73 3.62
N CYS A 46 0.22 -7.39 3.43
CA CYS A 46 -0.34 -7.09 2.12
C CYS A 46 -0.43 -5.58 1.93
N PHE A 47 -0.13 -5.12 0.72
CA PHE A 47 -0.32 -3.73 0.35
C PHE A 47 -0.98 -3.63 -1.01
N SER A 48 -2.10 -2.92 -1.07
CA SER A 48 -2.83 -2.64 -2.31
C SER A 48 -2.71 -1.15 -2.63
N GLN A 49 -2.36 -0.84 -3.88
CA GLN A 49 -2.50 0.50 -4.44
C GLN A 49 -3.68 0.48 -5.41
N TRP A 50 -4.77 1.12 -5.03
CA TRP A 50 -5.89 1.34 -5.93
C TRP A 50 -5.71 2.67 -6.64
N LYS A 51 -5.84 2.68 -7.96
CA LYS A 51 -5.83 3.89 -8.78
C LYS A 51 -7.18 3.99 -9.46
N ASN A 52 -7.90 5.06 -9.16
CA ASN A 52 -9.12 5.45 -9.86
C ASN A 52 -8.95 6.86 -10.41
N THR A 53 -8.40 6.96 -11.62
CA THR A 53 -8.03 8.22 -12.26
C THR A 53 -9.04 8.70 -13.30
N THR A 54 -10.31 8.33 -13.09
CA THR A 54 -11.47 8.78 -13.88
C THR A 54 -11.70 10.30 -13.76
N ALA A 55 -12.75 10.83 -14.37
CA ALA A 55 -13.12 12.24 -14.27
C ALA A 55 -13.31 12.64 -12.79
N VAL A 56 -12.98 13.89 -12.45
CA VAL A 56 -13.06 14.37 -11.05
C VAL A 56 -14.46 14.17 -10.45
N VAL A 57 -15.51 14.36 -11.25
CA VAL A 57 -16.91 14.17 -10.84
C VAL A 57 -17.25 12.72 -10.50
N ASP A 58 -16.53 11.76 -11.07
CA ASP A 58 -16.73 10.32 -10.87
C ASP A 58 -15.74 9.75 -9.83
N GLY A 59 -14.75 10.54 -9.40
CA GLY A 59 -13.79 10.21 -8.36
C GLY A 59 -12.35 10.10 -8.86
N PHE A 60 -11.59 11.19 -8.82
CA PHE A 60 -10.14 11.18 -9.10
C PHE A 60 -9.36 10.92 -7.80
N VAL A 61 -9.09 9.65 -7.49
CA VAL A 61 -8.56 9.22 -6.19
C VAL A 61 -7.60 8.04 -6.32
N THR A 62 -6.73 7.87 -5.31
CA THR A 62 -5.92 6.67 -5.15
C THR A 62 -6.02 6.16 -3.71
N GLY A 63 -6.15 4.83 -3.56
CA GLY A 63 -6.06 4.12 -2.29
C GLY A 63 -4.62 3.71 -1.99
N ILE A 64 -4.20 3.91 -0.74
CA ILE A 64 -2.93 3.45 -0.17
C ILE A 64 -3.29 2.50 0.97
N GLU A 65 -3.36 1.20 0.69
CA GLU A 65 -4.12 0.25 1.50
C GLU A 65 -3.24 -0.85 2.07
N PRO A 66 -2.52 -0.61 3.19
CA PRO A 66 -1.89 -1.67 3.94
C PRO A 66 -2.96 -2.54 4.62
N GLY A 67 -2.80 -3.85 4.52
CA GLY A 67 -3.79 -4.82 4.96
C GLY A 67 -3.18 -6.12 5.43
N THR A 68 -4.01 -6.94 6.06
CA THR A 68 -3.66 -8.34 6.38
C THR A 68 -3.84 -9.25 5.18
N ASN A 69 -4.71 -8.84 4.25
CA ASN A 69 -5.12 -9.52 3.04
C ASN A 69 -5.14 -8.56 1.84
N PHE A 70 -5.22 -9.12 0.64
CA PHE A 70 -5.56 -8.40 -0.59
C PHE A 70 -7.08 -8.35 -0.77
N PRO A 71 -7.63 -7.44 -1.60
CA PRO A 71 -9.07 -7.32 -1.89
C PRO A 71 -9.62 -8.45 -2.79
N ASN A 72 -9.23 -9.69 -2.52
CA ASN A 72 -9.79 -10.91 -3.12
C ASN A 72 -10.97 -11.45 -2.28
N PRO A 73 -11.75 -12.41 -2.81
CA PRO A 73 -12.75 -13.12 -2.02
C PRO A 73 -12.18 -13.69 -0.71
N ARG A 74 -12.95 -13.55 0.38
CA ARG A 74 -12.52 -13.94 1.73
C ARG A 74 -12.09 -15.41 1.83
N THR A 75 -12.74 -16.31 1.10
CA THR A 75 -12.40 -17.74 1.07
C THR A 75 -11.01 -17.98 0.48
N TYR A 76 -10.67 -17.28 -0.60
CA TYR A 76 -9.35 -17.32 -1.21
C TYR A 76 -8.29 -16.81 -0.24
N GLU A 77 -8.48 -15.61 0.34
CA GLU A 77 -7.55 -15.05 1.31
C GLU A 77 -7.38 -15.94 2.55
N GLY A 78 -8.47 -16.59 2.99
CA GLY A 78 -8.44 -17.58 4.06
C GLY A 78 -7.58 -18.80 3.73
N GLY A 79 -7.67 -19.32 2.50
CA GLY A 79 -6.81 -20.39 1.98
C GLY A 79 -5.34 -20.00 1.87
N GLN A 80 -5.06 -18.71 1.67
CA GLN A 80 -3.70 -18.15 1.66
C GLN A 80 -3.18 -17.80 3.07
N GLY A 81 -3.97 -18.03 4.12
CA GLY A 81 -3.58 -17.72 5.50
C GLY A 81 -3.58 -16.22 5.84
N ARG A 82 -4.23 -15.39 5.03
CA ARG A 82 -4.23 -13.91 5.16
C ARG A 82 -5.42 -13.35 5.94
N VAL A 83 -6.30 -14.20 6.42
CA VAL A 83 -7.43 -13.80 7.28
C VAL A 83 -7.04 -13.95 8.75
N LEU A 84 -7.04 -12.84 9.50
CA LEU A 84 -6.83 -12.88 10.95
C LEU A 84 -7.91 -13.72 11.65
N LYS A 85 -7.48 -14.68 12.47
CA LYS A 85 -8.35 -15.51 13.31
C LYS A 85 -8.14 -15.12 14.76
N LEU A 86 -9.20 -14.66 15.42
CA LEU A 86 -9.19 -14.35 16.86
C LEU A 86 -9.96 -15.44 17.61
N ALA A 87 -9.36 -15.97 18.67
CA ALA A 87 -10.07 -16.82 19.62
C ALA A 87 -11.12 -16.02 20.41
N GLY A 88 -12.03 -16.70 21.12
CA GLY A 88 -12.95 -16.04 22.04
C GLY A 88 -12.20 -15.18 23.05
N GLY A 89 -12.52 -13.89 23.14
CA GLY A 89 -11.81 -12.91 23.98
C GLY A 89 -10.43 -12.47 23.46
N GLY A 90 -10.00 -12.97 22.29
CA GLY A 90 -8.74 -12.60 21.66
C GLY A 90 -8.76 -11.16 21.13
N ARG A 91 -7.57 -10.54 21.10
CA ARG A 91 -7.35 -9.19 20.58
C ARG A 91 -6.12 -9.20 19.69
N GLU A 92 -6.16 -8.42 18.60
CA GLU A 92 -4.97 -8.04 17.86
C GLU A 92 -4.91 -6.53 17.65
N THR A 93 -3.71 -5.96 17.53
CA THR A 93 -3.52 -4.51 17.38
C THR A 93 -2.74 -4.21 16.11
N LEU A 94 -3.42 -3.58 15.17
CA LEU A 94 -2.89 -3.09 13.90
C LEU A 94 -2.77 -1.58 13.99
N GLY A 95 -1.58 -1.05 13.72
CA GLY A 95 -1.28 0.38 13.85
C GLY A 95 -0.97 1.00 12.49
N LEU A 96 -1.51 2.19 12.26
CA LEU A 96 -1.23 3.01 11.09
C LEU A 96 -0.92 4.44 11.55
N GLY A 97 0.22 4.98 11.11
CA GLY A 97 0.56 6.38 11.25
C GLY A 97 0.33 7.13 9.94
N VAL A 98 -0.15 8.37 10.04
CA VAL A 98 -0.34 9.28 8.91
C VAL A 98 0.44 10.56 9.18
N GLU A 99 1.27 10.97 8.22
CA GLU A 99 2.06 12.20 8.28
C GLU A 99 1.71 13.10 7.09
N TRP A 100 1.44 14.38 7.35
CA TRP A 100 1.16 15.38 6.31
C TRP A 100 2.41 16.21 6.05
N HIS A 101 2.85 16.23 4.80
CA HIS A 101 3.98 17.03 4.32
C HIS A 101 3.42 18.27 3.62
N ARG A 102 3.66 19.44 4.22
CA ARG A 102 3.07 20.72 3.78
C ARG A 102 4.02 21.59 2.96
N ASP A 103 5.27 21.16 2.81
CA ASP A 103 6.30 21.84 2.04
C ASP A 103 7.24 20.85 1.35
N ALA A 104 8.08 21.37 0.46
CA ALA A 104 9.05 20.59 -0.30
C ALA A 104 10.13 19.93 0.59
N ALA A 105 10.47 20.53 1.73
CA ALA A 105 11.47 19.98 2.64
C ALA A 105 10.94 18.71 3.32
N GLY A 106 9.68 18.71 3.78
CA GLY A 106 8.99 17.56 4.34
C GLY A 106 8.86 16.42 3.33
N VAL A 107 8.42 16.73 2.11
CA VAL A 107 8.34 15.74 1.02
C VAL A 107 9.72 15.14 0.75
N LYS A 108 10.77 15.96 0.65
CA LYS A 108 12.13 15.50 0.40
C LYS A 108 12.64 14.58 1.51
N ALA A 109 12.39 14.91 2.76
CA ALA A 109 12.76 14.06 3.90
C ALA A 109 12.04 12.70 3.86
N ALA A 110 10.75 12.68 3.50
CA ALA A 110 9.99 11.45 3.33
C ALA A 110 10.52 10.59 2.17
N GLU A 111 10.88 11.20 1.04
CA GLU A 111 11.53 10.48 -0.08
C GLU A 111 12.83 9.83 0.34
N VAL A 112 13.71 10.56 1.04
CA VAL A 112 14.98 10.02 1.55
C VAL A 112 14.74 8.82 2.47
N ALA A 113 13.71 8.88 3.33
CA ALA A 113 13.35 7.76 4.19
C ALA A 113 12.88 6.52 3.39
N VAL A 114 12.07 6.71 2.34
CA VAL A 114 11.66 5.63 1.43
C VAL A 114 12.84 5.05 0.66
N MET A 115 13.73 5.89 0.13
CA MET A 115 14.94 5.44 -0.56
C MET A 115 15.86 4.63 0.36
N LYS A 116 15.96 5.02 1.64
CA LYS A 116 16.70 4.24 2.65
C LYS A 116 16.06 2.87 2.88
N LEU A 117 14.74 2.76 2.89
CA LEU A 117 14.04 1.47 2.96
C LEU A 117 14.33 0.60 1.73
N GLN A 118 14.30 1.18 0.54
CA GLN A 118 14.62 0.48 -0.71
C GLN A 118 16.08 0.00 -0.73
N ALA A 119 17.01 0.80 -0.19
CA ALA A 119 18.44 0.51 -0.09
C ALA A 119 19.05 0.02 -1.42
N GLY A 120 18.66 0.65 -2.54
CA GLY A 120 19.15 0.30 -3.88
C GLY A 120 18.67 -1.04 -4.43
N ARG A 121 17.74 -1.74 -3.75
CA ARG A 121 17.13 -2.95 -4.31
C ARG A 121 16.16 -2.58 -5.43
N GLU A 122 16.32 -3.24 -6.57
CA GLU A 122 15.41 -3.11 -7.69
C GLU A 122 14.09 -3.83 -7.41
N PRO A 123 12.93 -3.20 -7.65
CA PRO A 123 11.65 -3.86 -7.49
C PRO A 123 11.44 -4.90 -8.58
N LYS A 124 10.93 -6.07 -8.20
CA LYS A 124 10.44 -7.06 -9.17
C LYS A 124 9.04 -6.66 -9.62
N ILE A 125 8.88 -6.33 -10.89
CA ILE A 125 7.59 -5.96 -11.49
C ILE A 125 7.06 -7.15 -12.31
N PHE A 126 5.84 -7.57 -12.00
CA PHE A 126 5.14 -8.60 -12.77
C PHE A 126 4.16 -7.93 -13.74
N LYS A 127 4.16 -8.38 -15.00
CA LYS A 127 3.29 -7.82 -16.05
C LYS A 127 1.86 -8.37 -16.02
N THR A 128 1.65 -9.48 -15.31
CA THR A 128 0.36 -10.14 -15.19
C THR A 128 0.06 -10.42 -13.71
N PRO A 129 -1.23 -10.54 -13.34
CA PRO A 129 -1.63 -11.06 -12.04
C PRO A 129 -0.86 -12.32 -11.65
N GLN A 130 -0.53 -12.46 -10.37
CA GLN A 130 0.29 -13.57 -9.87
C GLN A 130 -0.57 -14.55 -9.07
N LYS A 131 -0.38 -15.85 -9.34
CA LYS A 131 -1.00 -16.91 -8.54
C LYS A 131 -0.58 -16.79 -7.07
N GLY A 132 -1.54 -16.97 -6.17
CA GLY A 132 -1.36 -16.78 -4.73
C GLY A 132 -1.52 -15.32 -4.28
N TRP A 133 -1.57 -14.35 -5.21
CA TRP A 133 -1.78 -12.94 -4.92
C TRP A 133 -3.14 -12.47 -5.41
N CYS A 134 -3.54 -12.87 -6.62
CA CYS A 134 -4.87 -12.58 -7.16
C CYS A 134 -5.68 -13.88 -7.28
N ALA A 135 -6.98 -13.84 -6.99
CA ALA A 135 -7.85 -15.00 -7.09
C ALA A 135 -8.03 -15.50 -8.54
N ASP A 136 -8.01 -14.56 -9.49
CA ASP A 136 -8.28 -14.82 -10.92
C ASP A 136 -6.99 -14.95 -11.77
N ALA A 137 -5.83 -15.11 -11.12
CA ALA A 137 -4.53 -15.26 -11.79
C ALA A 137 -4.24 -16.69 -12.28
#